data_AF-A0A1W2LIS7-F1
#
_entry.id   AF-A0A1W2LIS7-F1
#
_cell.length_a   1.000
_cell.length_b   1.000
_cell.length_c   1.000
_cell.angle_alpha   90.00
_cell.angle_beta   90.00
_cell.angle_gamma   90.00
#
_symmetry.space_group_name_H-M   'P 1'
#
loop_
_entity.id
_entity.type
_entity.pdbx_description
1 polymer ?
#
loop_
_entity_poly.entity_id
_entity_poly.type
_entity_poly.pdbx_seq_one_letter_code
_entity_poly.pdbx_strand_id
1 'polypeptide(L)'
;MNSLAAGVQGSNPALNITIFAIFVAITLVIVFRASRNTKTASDYYAAGRAFTGPQNGIAISGDYLSAASFLGIAGAIAINGYDGFLYSIGFLVAWLVALLLVAEL
;
A
#
# COMPACT_ATOMS: atom_id res chain seq x y z
N MET A 1 -10.64 11.53 -32.18
CA MET A 1 -10.59 11.30 -30.73
C MET A 1 -11.75 10.38 -30.36
N ASN A 2 -11.55 9.07 -30.38
CA ASN A 2 -12.44 8.08 -29.74
C ASN A 2 -11.74 6.72 -29.78
N SER A 3 -10.91 6.48 -28.77
CA SER A 3 -10.46 5.14 -28.39
C SER A 3 -10.84 4.99 -26.92
N LEU A 4 -12.13 4.81 -26.67
CA LEU A 4 -12.61 4.40 -25.36
C LEU A 4 -12.08 2.98 -25.12
N ALA A 5 -11.43 2.81 -23.97
CA ALA A 5 -10.80 1.59 -23.47
C ALA A 5 -11.32 0.34 -24.18
N ALA A 6 -10.47 -0.25 -25.03
CA ALA A 6 -10.73 -1.58 -25.54
C ALA A 6 -10.96 -2.48 -24.31
N GLY A 7 -12.19 -3.01 -24.17
CA GLY A 7 -12.49 -3.93 -23.08
C GLY A 7 -11.43 -5.02 -23.08
N VAL A 8 -10.79 -5.24 -21.93
CA VAL A 8 -9.67 -6.16 -21.77
C VAL A 8 -10.09 -7.51 -22.37
N GLN A 9 -9.58 -7.83 -23.56
CA GLN A 9 -9.91 -9.07 -24.26
C GLN A 9 -9.46 -10.23 -23.36
N GLY A 10 -10.42 -11.04 -22.90
CA GLY A 10 -10.18 -12.15 -21.96
C GLY A 10 -10.52 -11.87 -20.49
N SER A 11 -11.12 -10.72 -20.14
CA SER A 11 -11.54 -10.50 -18.74
C SER A 11 -12.72 -11.40 -18.33
N ASN A 12 -12.52 -12.21 -17.27
CA ASN A 12 -13.57 -13.00 -16.64
C ASN A 12 -13.91 -12.36 -15.27
N PRO A 13 -15.05 -11.65 -15.15
CA PRO A 13 -15.40 -10.96 -13.90
C PRO A 13 -15.50 -11.88 -12.69
N ALA A 14 -16.00 -13.11 -12.87
CA ALA A 14 -16.12 -14.07 -11.77
C ALA A 14 -14.75 -14.49 -11.24
N LEU A 15 -13.78 -14.70 -12.14
CA LEU A 15 -12.40 -14.99 -11.76
C LEU A 15 -11.77 -13.80 -11.00
N ASN A 16 -11.92 -12.58 -11.52
CA ASN A 16 -11.36 -11.38 -10.89
C ASN A 16 -11.90 -11.15 -9.47
N ILE A 17 -13.23 -11.26 -9.32
CA ILE A 17 -13.90 -11.13 -8.01
C ILE A 17 -13.44 -12.24 -7.07
N THR A 18 -13.29 -13.47 -7.57
CA THR A 18 -12.83 -14.59 -6.75
C THR A 18 -11.41 -14.35 -6.22
N ILE A 19 -10.48 -13.91 -7.07
CA ILE A 19 -9.11 -13.59 -6.64
C ILE A 19 -9.12 -12.46 -5.60
N PHE A 20 -9.88 -11.40 -5.84
CA PHE A 20 -10.02 -10.28 -4.89
C PHE A 20 -10.59 -10.74 -3.54
N ALA A 21 -11.66 -11.54 -3.56
CA ALA A 21 -12.29 -12.07 -2.36
C ALA A 21 -11.35 -12.98 -1.56
N ILE A 22 -10.58 -13.84 -2.24
CA ILE A 22 -9.55 -14.68 -1.60
C ILE A 22 -8.48 -13.81 -0.94
N PHE A 23 -7.99 -12.78 -1.63
CA PHE A 23 -7.01 -11.86 -1.07
C PHE A 23 -7.53 -11.16 0.20
N VAL A 24 -8.76 -10.64 0.17
CA VAL A 24 -9.41 -10.01 1.33
C VAL A 24 -9.62 -11.02 2.48
N ALA A 25 -10.05 -12.24 2.17
CA ALA A 25 -10.24 -13.28 3.18
C ALA A 25 -8.91 -13.62 3.88
N ILE A 26 -7.82 -13.76 3.13
CA ILE A 26 -6.48 -14.02 3.68
C ILE A 26 -6.04 -12.88 4.61
N THR A 27 -6.15 -11.62 4.17
CA THR A 27 -5.76 -10.48 5.01
C THR A 27 -6.59 -10.40 6.28
N LEU A 28 -7.91 -10.62 6.20
CA LEU A 28 -8.78 -10.66 7.38
C LEU A 28 -8.42 -11.77 8.36
N VAL A 29 -8.10 -12.98 7.87
CA VAL A 29 -7.67 -14.09 8.73
C VAL A 29 -6.38 -13.74 9.49
N ILE A 30 -5.42 -13.10 8.82
CA ILE A 30 -4.16 -12.65 9.45
C ILE A 30 -4.45 -11.60 10.52
N VAL A 31 -5.23 -10.56 10.19
CA VAL A 31 -5.58 -9.47 11.12
C VAL A 31 -6.34 -10.00 12.34
N PHE A 32 -7.31 -10.88 12.12
CA PHE A 32 -8.10 -11.45 13.21
C PHE A 32 -7.26 -12.32 14.14
N ARG A 33 -6.34 -13.12 13.58
CA ARG A 33 -5.41 -13.93 14.36
C ARG A 33 -4.43 -13.05 15.15
N ALA A 34 -3.93 -11.97 14.57
CA ALA A 34 -3.06 -11.01 15.25
C ALA A 34 -3.81 -10.30 16.39
N SER A 35 -5.03 -9.81 16.12
CA SER A 35 -5.87 -9.11 17.11
C SER A 35 -6.17 -9.97 18.34
N ARG A 36 -6.38 -11.28 18.18
CA ARG A 36 -6.60 -12.20 19.31
C ARG A 36 -5.39 -12.38 20.24
N ASN A 37 -4.18 -12.07 19.75
CA ASN A 37 -2.95 -12.22 20.53
C ASN A 37 -2.55 -10.93 21.26
N THR A 38 -3.20 -9.80 20.95
CA THR A 38 -2.94 -8.49 21.57
C THR A 38 -3.75 -8.34 22.86
N LYS A 39 -3.08 -8.24 24.02
CA LYS A 39 -3.75 -8.19 25.34
C LYS A 39 -3.53 -6.90 26.12
N THR A 40 -2.44 -6.18 25.84
CA THR A 40 -2.07 -4.95 26.54
C THR A 40 -1.96 -3.76 25.58
N ALA A 41 -1.98 -2.53 26.13
CA ALA A 41 -1.77 -1.33 25.33
C ALA A 41 -0.38 -1.32 24.65
N SER A 42 0.65 -1.84 25.32
CA SER A 42 1.98 -2.00 24.71
C SER A 42 2.01 -2.99 23.55
N ASP A 43 1.20 -4.06 23.62
CA ASP A 43 1.07 -5.01 22.51
C ASP A 43 0.33 -4.38 21.32
N TYR A 44 -0.63 -3.49 21.58
CA TYR A 44 -1.41 -2.83 20.53
C TYR A 44 -0.62 -1.71 19.84
N TYR A 45 0.05 -0.84 20.60
CA TYR A 45 0.73 0.33 20.05
C TYR A 45 2.18 0.08 19.63
N ALA A 46 2.89 -0.81 20.32
CA ALA A 46 4.31 -1.05 20.07
C ALA A 46 4.61 -2.48 19.63
N ALA A 47 3.58 -3.32 19.42
CA ALA A 47 3.73 -4.75 19.13
C ALA A 47 4.69 -5.46 20.11
N GLY A 48 4.68 -5.04 21.38
CA GLY A 48 5.60 -5.56 22.41
C GLY A 48 7.08 -5.31 22.11
N ARG A 49 7.42 -4.38 21.21
CA ARG A 49 8.77 -4.08 20.69
C ARG A 49 9.42 -5.30 20.02
N ALA A 50 8.61 -6.17 19.42
CA ALA A 50 9.04 -7.45 18.88
C ALA A 50 9.55 -7.40 17.42
N PHE A 51 9.24 -6.34 16.66
CA PHE A 51 9.63 -6.24 15.25
C PHE A 51 11.08 -5.79 15.08
N THR A 52 11.79 -6.41 14.13
CA THR A 52 13.12 -5.95 13.71
C THR A 52 13.02 -4.72 12.81
N GLY A 53 14.12 -3.96 12.67
CA GLY A 53 14.19 -2.78 11.80
C GLY A 53 13.68 -3.04 10.37
N PRO A 54 14.12 -4.11 9.67
CA PRO A 54 13.61 -4.44 8.35
C PRO A 54 12.11 -4.77 8.30
N GLN A 55 11.58 -5.48 9.31
CA GLN A 55 10.14 -5.79 9.38
C GLN A 55 9.30 -4.53 9.53
N ASN A 56 9.74 -3.62 10.40
CA ASN A 56 9.08 -2.32 10.58
C ASN A 56 9.17 -1.47 9.30
N GLY A 57 10.34 -1.46 8.64
CA GLY A 57 10.53 -0.77 7.37
C GLY A 57 9.58 -1.25 6.28
N ILE A 58 9.39 -2.56 6.13
CA ILE A 58 8.43 -3.14 5.17
C ILE A 58 6.99 -2.75 5.50
N ALA A 59 6.61 -2.77 6.79
CA ALA A 59 5.27 -2.38 7.22
C ALA A 59 4.96 -0.91 6.86
N ILE A 60 5.87 0.01 7.20
CA ILE A 60 5.72 1.44 6.88
C ILE A 60 5.72 1.69 5.37
N SER A 61 6.53 0.94 4.63
CA SER A 61 6.52 0.99 3.15
C SER A 61 5.16 0.59 2.58
N GLY A 62 4.53 -0.43 3.17
CA GLY A 62 3.20 -0.88 2.78
C GLY A 62 2.13 0.20 2.98
N ASP A 63 2.15 0.88 4.13
CA ASP A 63 1.22 1.99 4.41
C ASP A 63 1.47 3.17 3.45
N TYR A 64 2.74 3.46 3.16
CA TYR A 64 3.10 4.54 2.23
C TYR A 64 2.67 4.25 0.78
N LEU A 65 2.77 2.99 0.34
CA LEU A 65 2.39 2.52 -0.99
C LEU A 65 0.89 2.21 -1.14
N SER A 66 0.05 2.73 -0.23
CA SER A 66 -1.40 2.51 -0.25
C SER A 66 -2.06 2.79 -1.61
N ALA A 67 -3.30 2.30 -1.77
CA ALA A 67 -4.10 2.52 -2.97
C ALA A 67 -4.27 4.01 -3.32
N ALA A 68 -4.31 4.89 -2.32
CA ALA A 68 -4.37 6.34 -2.52
C ALA A 68 -3.10 6.87 -3.20
N SER A 69 -1.92 6.41 -2.78
CA SER A 69 -0.64 6.77 -3.38
C SER A 69 -0.53 6.25 -4.81
N PHE A 70 -0.94 4.99 -5.05
CA PHE A 70 -0.95 4.40 -6.38
C PHE A 70 -1.87 5.17 -7.34
N LEU A 71 -3.14 5.37 -6.95
CA LEU A 71 -4.10 6.10 -7.77
C LEU A 71 -3.74 7.58 -7.90
N GLY A 72 -3.12 8.17 -6.88
CA GLY A 72 -2.68 9.56 -6.87
C GLY A 72 -1.62 9.84 -7.94
N ILE A 73 -0.56 9.02 -7.99
CA ILE A 73 0.46 9.13 -9.05
C ILE A 73 -0.10 8.76 -10.41
N ALA A 74 -0.89 7.68 -10.52
CA ALA A 74 -1.53 7.31 -11.79
C ALA A 74 -2.44 8.42 -12.32
N GLY A 75 -3.21 9.07 -11.45
CA GLY A 75 -4.06 10.22 -11.77
C GLY A 75 -3.25 11.47 -12.12
N ALA A 76 -2.18 11.76 -11.40
CA ALA A 76 -1.28 12.87 -11.70
C ALA A 76 -0.63 12.71 -13.09
N ILE A 77 -0.24 11.49 -13.46
CA ILE A 77 0.27 11.15 -14.81
C ILE A 77 -0.85 11.28 -15.85
N ALA A 78 -2.05 10.80 -15.55
CA ALA A 78 -3.18 10.90 -16.48
C ALA A 78 -3.54 12.36 -16.82
N ILE A 79 -3.37 13.29 -15.87
CA ILE A 79 -3.67 14.72 -16.06
C ILE A 79 -2.48 15.49 -16.65
N ASN A 80 -1.27 15.26 -16.13
CA ASN A 80 -0.09 16.08 -16.43
C ASN A 80 0.93 15.39 -17.34
N GLY A 81 0.66 14.19 -17.84
CA GLY A 81 1.56 13.45 -18.72
C GLY A 81 2.87 13.08 -18.05
N TYR A 82 3.99 13.26 -18.77
CA TYR A 82 5.34 12.92 -18.30
C TYR A 82 5.74 13.74 -17.06
N ASP A 83 5.28 14.98 -16.94
CA ASP A 83 5.57 15.81 -15.76
C ASP A 83 4.88 15.25 -14.50
N GLY A 84 3.74 14.57 -14.67
CA GLY A 84 3.07 13.76 -13.66
C GLY A 84 3.98 12.69 -13.04
N PHE A 85 4.87 12.10 -13.84
CA PHE A 85 5.82 11.08 -13.37
C PHE A 85 6.91 11.69 -12.50
N LEU A 86 7.36 12.92 -12.77
CA LEU A 86 8.36 13.59 -11.95
C LEU A 86 7.87 13.81 -10.50
N TYR A 87 6.55 14.01 -10.30
CA TYR A 87 5.96 14.07 -8.95
C TYR A 87 6.10 12.76 -8.16
N SER A 88 6.18 11.60 -8.83
CA SER A 88 6.38 10.31 -8.17
C SER A 88 7.76 10.19 -7.52
N ILE A 89 8.78 10.81 -8.11
CA ILE A 89 10.14 10.87 -7.57
C ILE A 89 10.16 11.74 -6.33
N GLY A 90 9.55 12.94 -6.41
CA GLY A 90 9.45 13.85 -5.26
C GLY A 90 8.70 13.22 -4.09
N PHE A 91 7.62 12.48 -4.38
CA PHE A 91 6.89 11.70 -3.39
C PHE A 91 7.80 10.67 -2.70
N LEU A 92 8.44 9.77 -3.46
CA LEU A 92 9.35 8.76 -2.92
C LEU A 92 10.50 9.37 -2.08
N VAL A 93 11.13 10.43 -2.58
CA VAL A 93 12.25 11.09 -1.89
C VAL A 93 11.78 11.71 -0.58
N ALA A 94 10.61 12.37 -0.56
CA ALA A 94 10.06 12.94 0.66
C ALA A 94 9.82 11.86 1.74
N TRP A 95 9.40 10.66 1.34
CA TRP A 95 9.23 9.54 2.26
C TRP A 95 10.55 8.96 2.78
N LEU A 96 11.57 8.82 1.93
CA LEU A 96 12.90 8.42 2.40
C LEU A 96 13.49 9.43 3.38
N VAL A 97 13.29 10.73 3.13
CA VAL A 97 13.69 11.80 4.05
C VAL A 97 12.91 11.71 5.35
N ALA A 98 11.60 11.48 5.30
CA ALA A 98 10.78 11.31 6.50
C ALA A 98 11.23 10.08 7.32
N LEU A 99 11.55 8.95 6.68
CA LEU A 99 12.11 7.78 7.36
C LEU A 99 13.45 8.09 8.02
N LEU A 100 14.35 8.76 7.31
CA LEU A 100 15.65 9.17 7.88
C LEU A 100 15.46 10.08 9.10
N LEU A 101 14.52 11.03 9.05
CA LEU A 101 14.34 12.03 10.10
C LEU A 101 13.52 11.54 11.30
N VAL A 102 12.60 10.59 11.11
CA VAL A 102 11.68 10.14 12.18
C VAL A 102 12.01 8.74 12.69
N ALA A 103 12.53 7.86 11.83
CA ALA A 103 12.81 6.48 12.22
C ALA A 103 14.26 6.25 12.68
N GLU A 104 15.22 7.05 12.20
CA GLU A 104 16.66 6.93 12.56
C GLU A 104 17.16 8.00 13.56
N LEU A 105 16.55 9.20 13.61
CA LEU A 105 16.86 10.26 14.61
C LEU A 105 15.93 10.19 15.82
#